data_AF-A0AB34L567-F1
#
_entry.id   AF-A0AB34L567-F1
#
_cell.length_a   1.000
_cell.length_b   1.000
_cell.length_c   1.000
_cell.angle_alpha   90.00
_cell.angle_beta   90.00
_cell.angle_gamma   90.00
#
_symmetry.space_group_name_H-M   'P 1'
#
loop_
_entity.id
_entity.type
_entity.pdbx_description
1 polymer ?
#
loop_
_entity_poly.entity_id
_entity_poly.type
_entity_poly.pdbx_seq_one_letter_code
_entity_poly.pdbx_strand_id
1 'polypeptide(L)'
;MTAQPPPGRLGDPSMTVLTDPRTHPIVKQTLSALGMGEEPLPDLPPTLSVDSLTPIIAANDAAFTAVSESLDNELPSDSSEPEISVTEHTIAGPDANPIRLWIYTPVAAAAAATAPLPAVVYVHGGAMVFIPTETKVHRRWTRSLAAQGAIAVLVDFRNAFTPPSTRNPFPAGLNDCAAATQWLAAHRAELGIGNIVLQGESGGANLAIATALKAKREGWLEGAVAGVYGIVPYVSNGSGWSEERKLAELPSLVENDGYVLSGAGMAAFGWYYGEDVLEDPRAWPYHASEEELRGLPPVVLEMAELDPLRDEGVAFARKLVAAGVQVRASVAVGLVHGAQVAFRKALPEQHEAAARDVVGFARSL
;
A
#
# COMPACT_ATOMS: atom_id res chain seq x y z
N MET A 1 -34.87 -17.99 14.11
CA MET A 1 -33.96 -16.96 13.56
C MET A 1 -33.69 -17.37 12.12
N THR A 2 -34.07 -16.55 11.14
CA THR A 2 -33.68 -16.78 9.74
C THR A 2 -32.17 -16.59 9.65
N ALA A 3 -31.47 -17.57 9.05
CA ALA A 3 -30.04 -17.42 8.79
C ALA A 3 -29.82 -16.16 7.94
N GLN A 4 -28.92 -15.28 8.37
CA GLN A 4 -28.49 -14.18 7.53
C GLN A 4 -27.74 -14.77 6.32
N PRO A 5 -27.97 -14.28 5.09
CA PRO A 5 -27.18 -14.72 3.95
C PRO A 5 -25.69 -14.39 4.16
N PRO A 6 -24.77 -15.10 3.49
CA PRO A 6 -23.37 -14.72 3.47
C PRO A 6 -23.18 -13.25 3.02
N PRO A 7 -22.12 -12.57 3.46
CA PRO A 7 -21.89 -11.17 3.10
C PRO A 7 -21.54 -11.00 1.62
N GLY A 8 -21.72 -9.77 1.11
CA GLY A 8 -21.26 -9.37 -0.22
C GLY A 8 -21.73 -10.31 -1.33
N ARG A 9 -20.82 -10.58 -2.27
CA ARG A 9 -21.09 -11.42 -3.43
C ARG A 9 -21.16 -12.92 -3.13
N LEU A 10 -20.79 -13.35 -1.91
CA LEU A 10 -21.03 -14.73 -1.48
C LEU A 10 -22.51 -15.01 -1.24
N GLY A 11 -23.28 -14.01 -0.79
CA GLY A 11 -24.72 -14.13 -0.55
C GLY A 11 -25.57 -13.68 -1.73
N ASP A 12 -25.10 -12.70 -2.49
CA ASP A 12 -25.75 -12.19 -3.70
C ASP A 12 -24.68 -11.83 -4.74
N PRO A 13 -24.45 -12.67 -5.76
CA PRO A 13 -23.44 -12.42 -6.80
C PRO A 13 -23.61 -11.11 -7.58
N SER A 14 -24.80 -10.50 -7.54
CA SER A 14 -25.11 -9.19 -8.15
C SER A 14 -24.82 -8.00 -7.23
N MET A 15 -24.45 -8.25 -5.96
CA MET A 15 -24.15 -7.19 -5.01
C MET A 15 -22.93 -6.38 -5.46
N THR A 16 -23.08 -5.07 -5.49
CA THR A 16 -22.00 -4.12 -5.79
C THR A 16 -21.63 -3.37 -4.53
N VAL A 17 -20.48 -2.68 -4.56
CA VAL A 17 -20.06 -1.82 -3.45
C VAL A 17 -21.09 -0.72 -3.12
N LEU A 18 -21.92 -0.31 -4.08
CA LEU A 18 -22.98 0.68 -3.88
C LEU A 18 -24.24 0.07 -3.26
N THR A 19 -24.55 -1.20 -3.54
CA THR A 19 -25.74 -1.88 -3.00
C THR A 19 -25.45 -2.63 -1.69
N ASP A 20 -24.19 -2.97 -1.40
CA ASP A 20 -23.81 -3.64 -0.16
C ASP A 20 -24.18 -2.79 1.08
N PRO A 21 -24.93 -3.32 2.04
CA PRO A 21 -25.36 -2.58 3.23
C PRO A 21 -24.21 -2.21 4.17
N ARG A 22 -23.04 -2.85 4.04
CA ARG A 22 -21.87 -2.58 4.88
C ARG A 22 -21.12 -1.33 4.44
N THR A 23 -21.17 -0.96 3.15
CA THR A 23 -20.41 0.19 2.64
C THR A 23 -20.88 1.48 3.29
N HIS A 24 -19.93 2.24 3.83
CA HIS A 24 -20.21 3.53 4.43
C HIS A 24 -20.92 4.46 3.43
N PRO A 25 -22.02 5.15 3.79
CA PRO A 25 -22.77 6.00 2.85
C PRO A 25 -21.94 7.06 2.13
N ILE A 26 -20.98 7.67 2.82
CA ILE A 26 -20.04 8.62 2.20
C ILE A 26 -19.16 7.94 1.16
N VAL A 27 -18.67 6.72 1.41
CA VAL A 27 -17.88 5.96 0.44
C VAL A 27 -18.72 5.69 -0.81
N LYS A 28 -20.00 5.30 -0.65
CA LYS A 28 -20.92 5.14 -1.78
C LYS A 28 -21.04 6.43 -2.59
N GLN A 29 -21.29 7.55 -1.93
CA GLN A 29 -21.42 8.85 -2.57
C GLN A 29 -20.15 9.25 -3.34
N THR A 30 -18.97 9.04 -2.74
CA THR A 30 -17.68 9.32 -3.37
C THR A 30 -17.45 8.45 -4.59
N LEU A 31 -17.69 7.13 -4.50
CA LEU A 31 -17.52 6.22 -5.63
C LEU A 31 -18.50 6.55 -6.76
N SER A 32 -19.77 6.82 -6.46
CA SER A 32 -20.74 7.25 -7.47
C SER A 32 -20.34 8.57 -8.15
N ALA A 33 -19.79 9.53 -7.40
CA ALA A 33 -19.29 10.79 -7.98
C ALA A 33 -18.09 10.60 -8.91
N LEU A 34 -17.31 9.53 -8.72
CA LEU A 34 -16.20 9.12 -9.59
C LEU A 34 -16.65 8.22 -10.75
N GLY A 35 -17.94 7.87 -10.84
CA GLY A 35 -18.45 6.91 -11.83
C GLY A 35 -17.96 5.47 -11.59
N MET A 36 -17.67 5.12 -10.34
CA MET A 36 -17.15 3.81 -9.92
C MET A 36 -18.19 3.04 -9.11
N GLY A 37 -18.12 1.70 -9.16
CA GLY A 37 -18.88 0.81 -8.28
C GLY A 37 -20.28 0.41 -8.78
N GLU A 38 -20.66 0.82 -10.00
CA GLU A 38 -21.95 0.43 -10.61
C GLU A 38 -21.91 -0.97 -11.23
N GLU A 39 -20.82 -1.34 -11.91
CA GLU A 39 -20.67 -2.63 -12.58
C GLU A 39 -19.27 -3.21 -12.33
N PRO A 40 -19.11 -4.55 -12.26
CA PRO A 40 -17.80 -5.19 -12.23
C PRO A 40 -17.00 -4.88 -13.49
N LEU A 41 -15.68 -4.73 -13.36
CA LEU A 41 -14.79 -4.65 -14.53
C LEU A 41 -14.80 -5.98 -15.30
N PRO A 42 -14.70 -5.96 -16.65
CA PRO A 42 -14.74 -7.18 -17.44
C PRO A 42 -13.53 -8.08 -17.18
N ASP A 43 -13.74 -9.39 -17.23
CA ASP A 43 -12.66 -10.37 -17.13
C ASP A 43 -11.64 -10.22 -18.25
N LEU A 44 -10.37 -10.40 -17.90
CA LEU A 44 -9.29 -10.49 -18.87
C LEU A 44 -9.12 -11.95 -19.32
N PRO A 45 -8.82 -12.19 -20.61
CA PRO A 45 -8.52 -13.54 -21.09
C PRO A 45 -7.36 -14.19 -20.31
N PRO A 46 -7.43 -15.49 -20.00
CA PRO A 46 -6.41 -16.19 -19.20
C PRO A 46 -5.07 -16.39 -19.92
N THR A 47 -4.93 -15.99 -21.19
CA THR A 47 -3.76 -16.29 -22.05
C THR A 47 -3.07 -15.04 -22.58
N LEU A 48 -3.07 -13.94 -21.84
CA LEU A 48 -2.40 -12.70 -22.26
C LEU A 48 -0.89 -12.80 -22.01
N SER A 49 -0.09 -12.50 -23.05
CA SER A 49 1.34 -12.24 -22.87
C SER A 49 1.57 -10.89 -22.21
N VAL A 50 2.75 -10.68 -21.60
CA VAL A 50 3.17 -9.37 -21.06
C VAL A 50 3.03 -8.25 -22.10
N ASP A 51 3.38 -8.51 -23.36
CA ASP A 51 3.21 -7.55 -24.46
C ASP A 51 1.74 -7.19 -24.68
N SER A 52 0.85 -8.18 -24.61
CA SER A 52 -0.60 -7.97 -24.76
C SER A 52 -1.21 -7.27 -23.55
N LEU A 53 -0.61 -7.43 -22.36
CA LEU A 53 -1.00 -6.73 -21.14
C LEU A 53 -0.55 -5.26 -21.14
N THR A 54 0.57 -4.93 -21.78
CA THR A 54 1.16 -3.58 -21.70
C THR A 54 0.18 -2.44 -22.05
N PRO A 55 -0.62 -2.50 -23.13
CA PRO A 55 -1.63 -1.47 -23.41
C PRO A 55 -2.72 -1.37 -22.34
N ILE A 56 -3.09 -2.50 -21.73
CA ILE A 56 -4.09 -2.56 -20.65
C ILE A 56 -3.51 -1.91 -19.39
N ILE A 57 -2.26 -2.21 -19.04
CA ILE A 57 -1.56 -1.58 -17.93
C ILE A 57 -1.42 -0.07 -18.17
N ALA A 58 -1.05 0.35 -19.37
CA ALA A 58 -0.94 1.77 -19.71
C ALA A 58 -2.28 2.51 -19.58
N ALA A 59 -3.39 1.88 -19.97
CA ALA A 59 -4.73 2.45 -19.80
C ALA A 59 -5.13 2.54 -18.32
N ASN A 60 -4.79 1.53 -17.51
CA ASN A 60 -5.02 1.55 -16.06
C ASN A 60 -4.17 2.63 -15.38
N ASP A 61 -2.88 2.72 -15.70
CA ASP A 61 -1.98 3.77 -15.21
C ASP A 61 -2.56 5.17 -15.46
N ALA A 62 -2.99 5.44 -16.70
CA ALA A 62 -3.61 6.72 -17.06
C ALA A 62 -4.92 6.97 -16.30
N ALA A 63 -5.80 5.96 -16.17
CA ALA A 63 -7.08 6.09 -15.49
C ALA A 63 -6.91 6.34 -13.98
N PHE A 64 -6.07 5.56 -13.30
CA PHE A 64 -5.80 5.73 -11.87
C PHE A 64 -5.04 7.04 -11.57
N THR A 65 -4.16 7.46 -12.47
CA THR A 65 -3.52 8.79 -12.38
C THR A 65 -4.56 9.89 -12.48
N ALA A 66 -5.47 9.83 -13.46
CA ALA A 66 -6.51 10.83 -13.62
C ALA A 66 -7.45 10.90 -12.41
N VAL A 67 -7.86 9.75 -11.87
CA VAL A 67 -8.65 9.69 -10.63
C VAL A 67 -7.88 10.36 -9.48
N SER A 68 -6.64 9.95 -9.23
CA SER A 68 -5.80 10.46 -8.13
C SER A 68 -5.58 11.97 -8.23
N GLU A 69 -5.42 12.51 -9.45
CA GLU A 69 -5.27 13.96 -9.69
C GLU A 69 -6.59 14.73 -9.62
N SER A 70 -7.73 14.06 -9.82
CA SER A 70 -9.06 14.67 -9.72
C SER A 70 -9.60 14.76 -8.29
N LEU A 71 -9.10 13.90 -7.39
CA LEU A 71 -9.52 13.88 -5.99
C LEU A 71 -9.15 15.20 -5.30
N ASP A 72 -10.17 15.94 -4.91
CA ASP A 72 -9.99 17.10 -4.04
C ASP A 72 -9.70 16.58 -2.63
N ASN A 73 -8.45 16.76 -2.22
CA ASN A 73 -7.90 16.25 -0.97
C ASN A 73 -7.47 17.37 -0.04
N GLU A 74 -7.83 18.61 -0.36
CA GLU A 74 -7.63 19.77 0.49
C GLU A 74 -8.86 19.99 1.40
N LEU A 75 -8.62 20.46 2.61
CA LEU A 75 -9.64 20.83 3.57
C LEU A 75 -9.43 22.30 4.00
N PRO A 76 -10.48 23.03 4.39
CA PRO A 76 -10.32 24.39 4.94
C PRO A 76 -9.35 24.46 6.13
N SER A 77 -9.31 23.40 6.94
CA SER A 77 -8.41 23.24 8.09
C SER A 77 -6.93 23.16 7.71
N ASP A 78 -6.58 22.95 6.45
CA ASP A 78 -5.18 22.80 6.01
C ASP A 78 -4.38 24.08 6.20
N SER A 79 -5.07 25.22 6.20
CA SER A 79 -4.50 26.52 6.56
C SER A 79 -3.96 26.58 8.00
N SER A 80 -4.33 25.64 8.85
CA SER A 80 -3.86 25.51 10.24
C SER A 80 -2.87 24.37 10.46
N GLU A 81 -2.51 23.63 9.41
CA GLU A 81 -1.51 22.56 9.51
C GLU A 81 -0.11 23.12 9.81
N PRO A 82 0.74 22.36 10.50
CA PRO A 82 2.13 22.73 10.69
C PRO A 82 2.83 22.99 9.37
N GLU A 83 3.76 23.95 9.37
CA GLU A 83 4.63 24.18 8.21
C GLU A 83 5.49 22.95 7.94
N ILE A 84 5.43 22.44 6.70
CA ILE A 84 6.22 21.30 6.24
C ILE A 84 7.17 21.78 5.14
N SER A 85 8.48 21.63 5.38
CA SER A 85 9.50 21.78 4.35
C SER A 85 9.56 20.52 3.51
N VAL A 86 9.69 20.66 2.19
CA VAL A 86 9.84 19.53 1.27
C VAL A 86 11.14 19.70 0.50
N THR A 87 12.06 18.77 0.64
CA THR A 87 13.32 18.73 -0.13
C THR A 87 13.34 17.51 -1.05
N GLU A 88 13.89 17.70 -2.25
CA GLU A 88 14.14 16.60 -3.19
C GLU A 88 15.60 16.17 -3.09
N HIS A 89 15.82 14.87 -2.93
CA HIS A 89 17.14 14.24 -3.00
C HIS A 89 17.13 13.22 -4.14
N THR A 90 18.22 13.13 -4.89
CA THR A 90 18.43 12.05 -5.85
C THR A 90 19.60 11.20 -5.38
N ILE A 91 19.36 9.89 -5.24
CA ILE A 91 20.36 8.91 -4.84
C ILE A 91 20.64 7.95 -6.00
N ALA A 92 21.79 7.29 -5.96
CA ALA A 92 22.12 6.21 -6.89
C ALA A 92 21.48 4.90 -6.41
N GLY A 93 20.63 4.33 -7.25
CA GLY A 93 20.07 3.00 -7.09
C GLY A 93 21.06 1.89 -7.45
N PRO A 94 20.67 0.62 -7.24
CA PRO A 94 21.55 -0.53 -7.38
C PRO A 94 22.00 -0.79 -8.83
N ASP A 95 21.23 -0.33 -9.81
CA ASP A 95 21.57 -0.43 -11.24
C ASP A 95 22.18 0.87 -11.78
N ALA A 96 22.70 1.73 -10.89
CA ALA A 96 23.07 3.12 -11.17
C ALA A 96 21.92 3.99 -11.72
N ASN A 97 20.67 3.56 -11.53
CA ASN A 97 19.47 4.33 -11.82
C ASN A 97 19.28 5.45 -10.79
N PRO A 98 18.78 6.65 -11.17
CA PRO A 98 18.42 7.65 -10.18
C PRO A 98 17.16 7.21 -9.41
N ILE A 99 17.17 7.39 -8.09
CA ILE A 99 15.99 7.25 -7.24
C ILE A 99 15.75 8.61 -6.58
N ARG A 100 14.60 9.21 -6.83
CA ARG A 100 14.21 10.48 -6.18
C ARG A 100 13.53 10.19 -4.84
N LEU A 101 13.84 11.02 -3.86
CA LEU A 101 13.23 11.01 -2.54
C LEU A 101 12.69 12.40 -2.25
N TRP A 102 11.42 12.52 -1.91
CA TRP A 102 10.87 13.76 -1.35
C TRP A 102 10.76 13.62 0.16
N ILE A 103 11.52 14.45 0.88
CA ILE A 103 11.59 14.43 2.33
C ILE A 103 10.75 15.57 2.87
N TYR A 104 9.68 15.23 3.58
CA TYR A 104 8.72 16.12 4.21
C TYR A 104 9.08 16.26 5.69
N THR A 105 9.57 17.44 6.07
CA THR A 105 10.07 17.73 7.43
C THR A 105 9.16 18.75 8.12
N PRO A 106 8.54 18.41 9.27
CA PRO A 106 7.73 19.35 10.04
C PRO A 106 8.62 20.38 10.74
N VAL A 107 8.63 21.62 10.25
CA VAL A 107 9.62 22.65 10.60
C VAL A 107 9.66 22.93 12.10
N ALA A 108 8.49 23.22 12.69
CA ALA A 108 8.40 23.54 14.11
C ALA A 108 8.74 22.35 15.01
N ALA A 109 8.30 21.14 14.64
CA ALA A 109 8.58 19.94 15.40
C ALA A 109 10.08 19.58 15.35
N ALA A 110 10.72 19.69 14.17
CA ALA A 110 12.14 19.45 14.00
C ALA A 110 12.99 20.47 14.77
N ALA A 111 12.61 21.76 14.75
CA ALA A 111 13.32 22.81 15.49
C ALA A 111 13.19 22.65 17.02
N ALA A 112 12.06 22.15 17.51
CA ALA A 112 11.81 21.91 18.93
C ALA A 112 12.29 20.53 19.42
N ALA A 113 12.75 19.66 18.53
CA ALA A 113 13.08 18.29 18.85
C ALA A 113 14.32 18.20 19.74
N THR A 114 14.20 17.54 20.90
CA THR A 114 15.34 17.22 21.78
C THR A 114 16.01 15.89 21.43
N ALA A 115 15.43 15.14 20.48
CA ALA A 115 15.92 13.88 19.94
C ALA A 115 15.49 13.76 18.47
N PRO A 116 16.17 12.95 17.64
CA PRO A 116 15.78 12.73 16.25
C PRO A 116 14.31 12.28 16.09
N LEU A 117 13.62 12.79 15.07
CA LEU A 117 12.22 12.46 14.81
C LEU A 117 12.09 11.09 14.13
N PRO A 118 11.05 10.29 14.40
CA PRO A 118 10.82 9.07 13.64
C PRO A 118 10.64 9.40 12.15
N ALA A 119 11.21 8.57 11.29
CA ALA A 119 10.99 8.62 9.86
C ALA A 119 9.97 7.57 9.40
N VAL A 120 9.05 7.97 8.55
CA VAL A 120 8.12 7.10 7.85
C VAL A 120 8.48 7.10 6.38
N VAL A 121 9.03 5.99 5.90
CA VAL A 121 9.37 5.78 4.49
C VAL A 121 8.13 5.26 3.80
N TYR A 122 7.46 6.15 3.07
CA TYR A 122 6.24 5.84 2.35
C TYR A 122 6.53 5.34 0.94
N VAL A 123 6.05 4.12 0.69
CA VAL A 123 6.05 3.44 -0.61
C VAL A 123 4.61 3.37 -1.08
N HIS A 124 4.31 3.96 -2.24
CA HIS A 124 2.94 4.08 -2.74
C HIS A 124 2.41 2.76 -3.33
N GLY A 125 1.08 2.68 -3.45
CA GLY A 125 0.35 1.57 -4.07
C GLY A 125 0.39 1.58 -5.60
N GLY A 126 -0.59 0.95 -6.24
CA GLY A 126 -0.57 0.71 -7.70
C GLY A 126 0.00 -0.67 -8.08
N ALA A 127 -0.19 -1.65 -7.19
CA ALA A 127 0.18 -3.05 -7.39
C ALA A 127 1.67 -3.29 -7.73
N MET A 128 2.57 -2.37 -7.34
CA MET A 128 3.99 -2.34 -7.75
C MET A 128 4.21 -2.19 -9.27
N VAL A 129 3.13 -1.95 -10.01
CA VAL A 129 3.11 -2.00 -11.47
C VAL A 129 2.91 -0.61 -12.06
N PHE A 130 2.09 0.24 -11.48
CA PHE A 130 1.71 1.53 -12.08
C PHE A 130 1.39 2.59 -11.01
N ILE A 131 0.84 3.73 -11.43
CA ILE A 131 0.60 4.97 -10.67
C ILE A 131 1.90 5.75 -10.46
N PRO A 132 1.98 7.01 -10.92
CA PRO A 132 3.11 7.89 -10.63
C PRO A 132 3.30 8.08 -9.11
N THR A 133 4.57 8.20 -8.70
CA THR A 133 4.90 8.40 -7.29
C THR A 133 4.25 9.64 -6.69
N GLU A 134 4.38 10.78 -7.35
CA GLU A 134 3.86 12.07 -6.85
C GLU A 134 2.47 12.38 -7.41
N THR A 135 1.46 11.57 -7.12
CA THR A 135 0.07 12.03 -7.32
C THR A 135 -0.36 13.01 -6.22
N LYS A 136 -1.43 13.78 -6.43
CA LYS A 136 -2.05 14.57 -5.34
C LYS A 136 -2.36 13.74 -4.09
N VAL A 137 -2.86 12.52 -4.26
CA VAL A 137 -3.14 11.59 -3.15
C VAL A 137 -1.86 11.29 -2.37
N HIS A 138 -0.80 10.86 -3.05
CA HIS A 138 0.44 10.45 -2.38
C HIS A 138 1.18 11.63 -1.72
N ARG A 139 1.21 12.80 -2.39
CA ARG A 139 1.77 14.03 -1.78
C ARG A 139 0.99 14.45 -0.54
N ARG A 140 -0.35 14.39 -0.61
CA ARG A 140 -1.22 14.73 0.53
C ARG A 140 -1.05 13.72 1.69
N TRP A 141 -0.97 12.42 1.40
CA TRP A 141 -0.72 11.39 2.41
C TRP A 141 0.61 11.62 3.12
N THR A 142 1.70 11.79 2.34
CA THR A 142 3.04 12.06 2.86
C THR A 142 3.08 13.33 3.72
N ARG A 143 2.44 14.41 3.25
CA ARG A 143 2.28 15.65 4.03
C ARG A 143 1.52 15.43 5.33
N SER A 144 0.47 14.59 5.30
CA SER A 144 -0.33 14.30 6.50
C SER A 144 0.47 13.52 7.54
N LEU A 145 1.31 12.57 7.12
CA LEU A 145 2.26 11.89 8.00
C LEU A 145 3.25 12.88 8.62
N ALA A 146 3.81 13.80 7.82
CA ALA A 146 4.72 14.83 8.32
C ALA A 146 4.03 15.78 9.31
N ALA A 147 2.78 16.18 9.04
CA ALA A 147 1.97 17.02 9.92
C ALA A 147 1.68 16.36 11.28
N GLN A 148 1.68 15.02 11.37
CA GLN A 148 1.59 14.32 12.65
C GLN A 148 2.91 14.36 13.44
N GLY A 149 3.99 14.93 12.90
CA GLY A 149 5.27 15.17 13.56
C GLY A 149 6.31 14.06 13.35
N ALA A 150 6.33 13.46 12.17
CA ALA A 150 7.37 12.55 11.68
C ALA A 150 8.12 13.18 10.50
N ILE A 151 9.31 12.68 10.17
CA ILE A 151 9.92 12.94 8.86
C ILE A 151 9.30 11.93 7.89
N ALA A 152 8.51 12.38 6.92
CA ALA A 152 7.90 11.48 5.94
C ALA A 152 8.71 11.51 4.64
N VAL A 153 9.04 10.33 4.09
CA VAL A 153 9.86 10.21 2.88
C VAL A 153 9.08 9.46 1.81
N LEU A 154 8.76 10.14 0.70
CA LEU A 154 8.14 9.52 -0.47
C LEU A 154 9.22 9.03 -1.42
N VAL A 155 9.21 7.72 -1.73
CA VAL A 155 10.25 7.05 -2.55
C VAL A 155 9.77 6.87 -3.99
N ASP A 156 10.54 7.40 -4.95
CA ASP A 156 10.32 7.23 -6.40
C ASP A 156 10.95 5.94 -6.92
N PHE A 157 10.39 4.79 -6.53
CA PHE A 157 10.86 3.50 -7.01
C PHE A 157 10.39 3.23 -8.45
N ARG A 158 11.10 2.38 -9.18
CA ARG A 158 10.65 1.93 -10.51
C ARG A 158 9.43 1.03 -10.37
N ASN A 159 8.29 1.49 -10.88
CA ASN A 159 7.14 0.65 -11.19
C ASN A 159 7.46 -0.38 -12.27
N ALA A 160 6.79 -1.54 -12.24
CA ALA A 160 6.97 -2.56 -13.28
C ALA A 160 6.58 -2.08 -14.67
N PHE A 161 5.62 -1.16 -14.78
CA PHE A 161 5.34 -0.36 -15.96
C PHE A 161 5.70 1.10 -15.68
N THR A 162 6.52 1.69 -16.53
CA THR A 162 6.79 3.14 -16.52
C THR A 162 6.43 3.69 -17.91
N PRO A 163 5.59 4.73 -17.99
CA PRO A 163 5.22 5.32 -19.27
C PRO A 163 6.43 5.76 -20.11
N PRO A 164 6.34 5.67 -21.45
CA PRO A 164 5.19 5.14 -22.20
C PRO A 164 5.16 3.60 -22.32
N SER A 165 6.28 2.90 -22.11
CA SER A 165 6.36 1.44 -22.30
C SER A 165 7.57 0.76 -21.65
N THR A 166 8.26 1.44 -20.72
CA THR A 166 9.43 0.86 -20.05
C THR A 166 8.97 -0.19 -19.04
N ARG A 167 9.60 -1.37 -19.10
CA ARG A 167 9.30 -2.48 -18.19
C ARG A 167 10.41 -2.67 -17.16
N ASN A 168 10.05 -2.66 -15.88
CA ASN A 168 10.96 -2.89 -14.75
C ASN A 168 10.40 -3.99 -13.83
N PRO A 169 10.36 -5.26 -14.27
CA PRO A 169 9.75 -6.33 -13.47
C PRO A 169 10.40 -6.49 -12.11
N PHE A 170 9.78 -7.29 -11.24
CA PHE A 170 10.43 -7.76 -10.02
C PHE A 170 11.86 -8.25 -10.32
N PRO A 171 12.89 -7.84 -9.54
CA PRO A 171 12.84 -7.10 -8.28
C PRO A 171 13.18 -5.60 -8.38
N ALA A 172 13.01 -4.92 -9.52
CA ALA A 172 13.49 -3.54 -9.71
C ALA A 172 13.00 -2.54 -8.64
N GLY A 173 11.69 -2.39 -8.47
CA GLY A 173 11.12 -1.50 -7.45
C GLY A 173 11.46 -1.88 -6.01
N LEU A 174 11.55 -3.19 -5.71
CA LEU A 174 11.98 -3.69 -4.39
C LEU A 174 13.43 -3.29 -4.09
N ASN A 175 14.30 -3.39 -5.08
CA ASN A 175 15.69 -3.01 -4.96
C ASN A 175 15.86 -1.49 -4.78
N ASP A 176 15.03 -0.69 -5.46
CA ASP A 176 15.01 0.77 -5.27
C ASP A 176 14.55 1.15 -3.84
N CYS A 177 13.48 0.52 -3.33
CA CYS A 177 13.00 0.73 -1.96
C CYS A 177 14.06 0.35 -0.91
N ALA A 178 14.79 -0.75 -1.13
CA ALA A 178 15.89 -1.16 -0.27
C ALA A 178 17.04 -0.16 -0.28
N ALA A 179 17.45 0.32 -1.47
CA ALA A 179 18.51 1.32 -1.60
C ALA A 179 18.14 2.65 -0.92
N ALA A 180 16.90 3.12 -1.09
CA ALA A 180 16.38 4.30 -0.41
C ALA A 180 16.42 4.14 1.12
N THR A 181 15.99 2.98 1.63
CA THR A 181 15.98 2.69 3.07
C THR A 181 17.40 2.67 3.66
N GLN A 182 18.34 2.00 2.99
CA GLN A 182 19.74 1.97 3.40
C GLN A 182 20.38 3.36 3.37
N TRP A 183 20.07 4.16 2.34
CA TRP A 183 20.57 5.53 2.23
C TRP A 183 20.07 6.39 3.39
N LEU A 184 18.77 6.34 3.71
CA LEU A 184 18.20 7.06 4.86
C LEU A 184 18.83 6.61 6.19
N ALA A 185 19.03 5.30 6.38
CA ALA A 185 19.69 4.75 7.56
C ALA A 185 21.14 5.25 7.71
N ALA A 186 21.87 5.44 6.59
CA ALA A 186 23.22 5.97 6.59
C ALA A 186 23.30 7.48 6.83
N HIS A 187 22.23 8.23 6.52
CA HIS A 187 22.19 9.71 6.63
C HIS A 187 21.31 10.21 7.80
N ARG A 188 21.03 9.34 8.79
CA ARG A 188 20.14 9.68 9.92
C ARG A 188 20.50 10.97 10.64
N ALA A 189 21.77 11.19 10.93
CA ALA A 189 22.23 12.36 11.66
C ALA A 189 22.05 13.66 10.87
N GLU A 190 22.32 13.64 9.57
CA GLU A 190 22.13 14.79 8.67
C GLU A 190 20.66 15.16 8.54
N LEU A 191 19.80 14.14 8.43
CA LEU A 191 18.37 14.32 8.20
C LEU A 191 17.56 14.49 9.50
N GLY A 192 18.17 14.33 10.67
CA GLY A 192 17.48 14.38 11.97
C GLY A 192 16.54 13.18 12.20
N ILE A 193 16.84 12.03 11.60
CA ILE A 193 16.01 10.82 11.63
C ILE A 193 16.38 9.91 12.81
N GLY A 194 15.38 9.54 13.61
CA GLY A 194 15.40 8.53 14.66
C GLY A 194 15.13 7.15 14.08
N ASN A 195 14.09 6.45 14.54
CA ASN A 195 13.68 5.15 13.98
C ASN A 195 13.13 5.29 12.56
N ILE A 196 13.36 4.30 11.69
CA ILE A 196 12.72 4.22 10.37
C ILE A 196 11.63 3.16 10.39
N VAL A 197 10.41 3.57 10.05
CA VAL A 197 9.29 2.67 9.75
C VAL A 197 9.04 2.66 8.25
N LEU A 198 8.98 1.47 7.67
CA LEU A 198 8.52 1.29 6.30
C LEU A 198 7.01 1.32 6.29
N GLN A 199 6.40 2.16 5.47
CA GLN A 199 4.95 2.25 5.34
C GLN A 199 4.55 2.21 3.88
N GLY A 200 3.41 1.58 3.60
CA GLY A 200 2.78 1.67 2.30
C GLY A 200 1.33 1.23 2.34
N GLU A 201 0.61 1.47 1.25
CA GLU A 201 -0.72 0.90 1.02
C GLU A 201 -0.74 -0.04 -0.18
N SER A 202 -1.57 -1.08 -0.16
CA SER A 202 -1.75 -1.98 -1.31
C SER A 202 -0.41 -2.61 -1.76
N GLY A 203 -0.01 -2.39 -3.01
CA GLY A 203 1.31 -2.81 -3.50
C GLY A 203 2.49 -2.13 -2.80
N GLY A 204 2.30 -0.93 -2.25
CA GLY A 204 3.30 -0.27 -1.42
C GLY A 204 3.49 -0.99 -0.08
N ALA A 205 2.42 -1.53 0.51
CA ALA A 205 2.52 -2.36 1.71
C ALA A 205 3.25 -3.68 1.42
N ASN A 206 3.04 -4.26 0.22
CA ASN A 206 3.85 -5.40 -0.24
C ASN A 206 5.33 -5.03 -0.24
N LEU A 207 5.71 -3.95 -0.92
CA LEU A 207 7.09 -3.51 -1.01
C LEU A 207 7.68 -3.19 0.38
N ALA A 208 6.94 -2.53 1.27
CA ALA A 208 7.39 -2.27 2.64
C ALA A 208 7.72 -3.57 3.40
N ILE A 209 6.86 -4.57 3.34
CA ILE A 209 7.08 -5.89 3.96
C ILE A 209 8.24 -6.62 3.28
N ALA A 210 8.26 -6.64 1.95
CA ALA A 210 9.29 -7.30 1.15
C ALA A 210 10.67 -6.66 1.36
N THR A 211 10.76 -5.34 1.54
CA THR A 211 11.99 -4.63 1.89
C THR A 211 12.50 -5.05 3.26
N ALA A 212 11.64 -5.19 4.28
CA ALA A 212 12.06 -5.72 5.58
C ALA A 212 12.55 -7.18 5.50
N LEU A 213 11.85 -8.03 4.72
CA LEU A 213 12.29 -9.40 4.45
C LEU A 213 13.64 -9.47 3.72
N LYS A 214 13.83 -8.62 2.71
CA LYS A 214 15.10 -8.47 1.99
C LYS A 214 16.21 -8.01 2.95
N ALA A 215 15.92 -7.03 3.80
CA ALA A 215 16.85 -6.54 4.82
C ALA A 215 17.33 -7.63 5.78
N LYS A 216 16.40 -8.48 6.22
CA LYS A 216 16.73 -9.64 7.05
C LYS A 216 17.62 -10.62 6.29
N ARG A 217 17.22 -11.02 5.07
CA ARG A 217 17.96 -11.99 4.24
C ARG A 217 19.38 -11.51 3.93
N GLU A 218 19.57 -10.20 3.76
CA GLU A 218 20.84 -9.59 3.38
C GLU A 218 21.64 -9.05 4.58
N GLY A 219 21.14 -9.19 5.81
CA GLY A 219 21.89 -8.88 7.03
C GLY A 219 22.01 -7.39 7.36
N TRP A 220 21.13 -6.53 6.82
CA TRP A 220 21.13 -5.08 7.10
C TRP A 220 19.86 -4.59 7.82
N LEU A 221 18.98 -5.51 8.27
CA LEU A 221 17.75 -5.15 8.98
C LEU A 221 18.00 -4.32 10.24
N GLU A 222 18.94 -4.77 11.08
CA GLU A 222 19.25 -4.15 12.36
C GLU A 222 19.79 -2.74 12.15
N GLY A 223 19.16 -1.75 12.79
CA GLY A 223 19.52 -0.34 12.64
C GLY A 223 19.05 0.32 11.34
N ALA A 224 18.48 -0.42 10.38
CA ALA A 224 17.88 0.15 9.16
C ALA A 224 16.35 0.24 9.24
N VAL A 225 15.68 -0.81 9.74
CA VAL A 225 14.21 -0.90 9.78
C VAL A 225 13.76 -1.24 11.19
N ALA A 226 13.03 -0.32 11.82
CA ALA A 226 12.51 -0.49 13.18
C ALA A 226 11.09 -1.09 13.21
N GLY A 227 10.32 -0.95 12.13
CA GLY A 227 8.94 -1.42 12.05
C GLY A 227 8.38 -1.36 10.62
N VAL A 228 7.27 -2.04 10.40
CA VAL A 228 6.52 -2.02 9.14
C VAL A 228 5.06 -1.70 9.40
N TYR A 229 4.47 -0.78 8.63
CA TYR A 229 3.04 -0.46 8.67
C TYR A 229 2.45 -0.64 7.27
N GLY A 230 1.55 -1.62 7.10
CA GLY A 230 0.84 -1.85 5.84
C GLY A 230 -0.63 -1.46 5.94
N ILE A 231 -1.12 -0.66 5.00
CA ILE A 231 -2.56 -0.41 4.81
C ILE A 231 -3.04 -1.25 3.61
N VAL A 232 -4.15 -1.95 3.74
CA VAL A 232 -4.77 -2.82 2.73
C VAL A 232 -3.76 -3.67 1.93
N PRO A 233 -2.93 -4.50 2.59
CA PRO A 233 -1.74 -5.07 1.96
C PRO A 233 -2.05 -6.03 0.79
N TYR A 234 -1.35 -5.85 -0.34
CA TYR A 234 -1.45 -6.73 -1.52
C TYR A 234 -0.29 -7.73 -1.59
N VAL A 235 -0.38 -8.83 -0.86
CA VAL A 235 0.74 -9.74 -0.54
C VAL A 235 0.60 -11.15 -1.10
N SER A 236 -0.60 -11.57 -1.55
CA SER A 236 -0.83 -12.97 -1.93
C SER A 236 -0.73 -13.28 -3.42
N ASN A 237 -1.10 -12.31 -4.26
CA ASN A 237 -1.39 -12.54 -5.68
C ASN A 237 -2.44 -13.66 -5.91
N GLY A 238 -3.36 -13.83 -4.96
CA GLY A 238 -4.36 -14.90 -4.98
C GLY A 238 -5.55 -14.66 -5.90
N SER A 239 -5.65 -13.47 -6.50
CA SER A 239 -6.74 -13.13 -7.42
C SER A 239 -6.78 -14.03 -8.67
N GLY A 240 -5.65 -14.65 -9.04
CA GLY A 240 -5.58 -15.62 -10.13
C GLY A 240 -5.84 -17.08 -9.73
N TRP A 241 -6.06 -17.39 -8.45
CA TRP A 241 -6.28 -18.76 -8.00
C TRP A 241 -7.65 -19.32 -8.44
N SER A 242 -7.78 -20.65 -8.37
CA SER A 242 -9.09 -21.30 -8.56
C SER A 242 -10.09 -20.76 -7.54
N GLU A 243 -11.37 -20.69 -7.95
CA GLU A 243 -12.44 -20.25 -7.05
C GLU A 243 -12.52 -21.10 -5.79
N GLU A 244 -12.33 -22.43 -5.91
CA GLU A 244 -12.25 -23.34 -4.76
C GLU A 244 -11.17 -22.93 -3.76
N ARG A 245 -9.96 -22.59 -4.24
CA ARG A 245 -8.87 -22.15 -3.37
C ARG A 245 -9.17 -20.79 -2.74
N LYS A 246 -9.73 -19.84 -3.51
CA LYS A 246 -10.16 -18.54 -2.98
C LYS A 246 -11.18 -18.72 -1.85
N LEU A 247 -12.22 -19.51 -2.07
CA LEU A 247 -13.24 -19.77 -1.05
C LEU A 247 -12.70 -20.53 0.18
N ALA A 248 -11.66 -21.34 0.01
CA ALA A 248 -11.06 -22.08 1.12
C ALA A 248 -10.08 -21.23 1.94
N GLU A 249 -9.26 -20.40 1.29
CA GLU A 249 -8.16 -19.66 1.94
C GLU A 249 -8.48 -18.17 2.15
N LEU A 250 -9.02 -17.51 1.13
CA LEU A 250 -9.18 -16.06 1.05
C LEU A 250 -10.58 -15.66 0.52
N PRO A 251 -11.68 -15.99 1.24
CA PRO A 251 -13.04 -15.74 0.77
C PRO A 251 -13.32 -14.29 0.33
N SER A 252 -12.63 -13.30 0.91
CA SER A 252 -12.76 -11.90 0.51
C SER A 252 -12.50 -11.66 -0.98
N LEU A 253 -11.64 -12.47 -1.61
CA LEU A 253 -11.35 -12.40 -3.05
C LEU A 253 -12.56 -12.76 -3.93
N VAL A 254 -13.60 -13.37 -3.37
CA VAL A 254 -14.89 -13.62 -4.02
C VAL A 254 -15.96 -12.68 -3.45
N GLU A 255 -16.00 -12.54 -2.12
CA GLU A 255 -16.98 -11.72 -1.40
C GLU A 255 -17.04 -10.26 -1.87
N ASN A 256 -15.86 -9.66 -2.08
CA ASN A 256 -15.71 -8.24 -2.41
C ASN A 256 -15.11 -8.05 -3.81
N ASP A 257 -15.17 -9.07 -4.68
CA ASP A 257 -14.67 -8.95 -6.05
C ASP A 257 -15.43 -7.89 -6.84
N GLY A 258 -14.69 -6.98 -7.47
CA GLY A 258 -15.24 -5.81 -8.18
C GLY A 258 -15.48 -4.59 -7.28
N TYR A 259 -15.18 -4.67 -5.97
CA TYR A 259 -15.32 -3.52 -5.06
C TYR A 259 -14.02 -2.70 -5.14
N VAL A 260 -14.00 -1.71 -6.03
CA VAL A 260 -12.82 -0.90 -6.42
C VAL A 260 -11.75 -1.70 -7.18
N LEU A 261 -11.45 -2.92 -6.75
CA LEU A 261 -10.52 -3.84 -7.39
C LEU A 261 -11.27 -5.03 -8.01
N SER A 262 -10.82 -5.47 -9.18
CA SER A 262 -11.32 -6.70 -9.83
C SER A 262 -10.28 -7.81 -9.78
N GLY A 263 -10.72 -9.04 -9.55
CA GLY A 263 -9.85 -10.22 -9.49
C GLY A 263 -9.07 -10.43 -10.79
N ALA A 264 -9.72 -10.25 -11.93
CA ALA A 264 -9.06 -10.34 -13.24
C ALA A 264 -7.96 -9.28 -13.43
N GLY A 265 -8.24 -8.02 -13.04
CA GLY A 265 -7.25 -6.95 -13.09
C GLY A 265 -6.05 -7.23 -12.18
N MET A 266 -6.30 -7.62 -10.93
CA MET A 266 -5.25 -7.93 -9.96
C MET A 266 -4.38 -9.11 -10.41
N ALA A 267 -4.98 -10.17 -10.96
CA ALA A 267 -4.24 -11.30 -11.52
C ALA A 267 -3.32 -10.87 -12.69
N ALA A 268 -3.81 -10.00 -13.58
CA ALA A 268 -3.01 -9.45 -14.66
C ALA A 268 -1.86 -8.55 -14.16
N PHE A 269 -2.08 -7.77 -13.10
CA PHE A 269 -1.02 -6.97 -12.48
C PHE A 269 0.06 -7.85 -11.88
N GLY A 270 -0.32 -8.93 -11.19
CA GLY A 270 0.64 -9.90 -10.66
C GLY A 270 1.47 -10.58 -11.74
N TRP A 271 0.84 -10.98 -12.84
CA TRP A 271 1.52 -11.51 -14.02
C TRP A 271 2.51 -10.50 -14.63
N TYR A 272 2.08 -9.24 -14.76
CA TYR A 272 2.91 -8.18 -15.31
C TYR A 272 4.14 -7.88 -14.44
N TYR A 273 3.95 -7.89 -13.11
CA TYR A 273 5.00 -7.69 -12.11
C TYR A 273 6.09 -8.77 -12.23
N GLY A 274 5.71 -10.03 -12.44
CA GLY A 274 6.64 -11.11 -12.78
C GLY A 274 5.96 -12.48 -12.88
N GLU A 275 5.87 -13.01 -14.10
CA GLU A 275 5.22 -14.29 -14.42
C GLU A 275 5.89 -15.51 -13.77
N ASP A 276 7.20 -15.46 -13.54
CA ASP A 276 7.97 -16.55 -12.92
C ASP A 276 7.99 -16.50 -11.38
N VAL A 277 7.36 -15.49 -10.78
CA VAL A 277 7.46 -15.22 -9.33
C VAL A 277 6.10 -15.11 -8.64
N LEU A 278 5.04 -15.68 -9.23
CA LEU A 278 3.65 -15.54 -8.74
C LEU A 278 3.39 -16.08 -7.32
N GLU A 279 4.24 -16.98 -6.83
CA GLU A 279 4.23 -17.50 -5.45
C GLU A 279 5.61 -17.38 -4.77
N ASP A 280 6.52 -16.57 -5.33
CA ASP A 280 7.83 -16.34 -4.73
C ASP A 280 7.69 -15.45 -3.47
N PRO A 281 8.14 -15.88 -2.29
CA PRO A 281 8.03 -15.10 -1.05
C PRO A 281 8.84 -13.79 -1.05
N ARG A 282 9.69 -13.55 -2.05
CA ARG A 282 10.39 -12.29 -2.28
C ARG A 282 9.52 -11.27 -3.01
N ALA A 283 8.60 -11.72 -3.86
CA ALA A 283 7.65 -10.88 -4.60
C ALA A 283 6.28 -10.77 -3.89
N TRP A 284 5.88 -11.84 -3.21
CA TRP A 284 4.57 -11.99 -2.58
C TRP A 284 4.74 -12.48 -1.13
N PRO A 285 4.86 -11.57 -0.15
CA PRO A 285 5.17 -11.91 1.23
C PRO A 285 4.24 -12.96 1.85
N TYR A 286 2.99 -13.09 1.37
CA TYR A 286 2.05 -14.12 1.80
C TYR A 286 2.64 -15.53 1.74
N HIS A 287 3.54 -15.82 0.79
CA HIS A 287 4.12 -17.16 0.61
C HIS A 287 5.34 -17.43 1.50
N ALA A 288 5.83 -16.44 2.25
CA ALA A 288 6.98 -16.61 3.14
C ALA A 288 6.71 -17.65 4.24
N SER A 289 7.67 -18.53 4.48
CA SER A 289 7.61 -19.50 5.58
C SER A 289 7.71 -18.82 6.94
N GLU A 290 7.27 -19.49 8.01
CA GLU A 290 7.41 -18.95 9.38
C GLU A 290 8.89 -18.69 9.75
N GLU A 291 9.83 -19.48 9.24
CA GLU A 291 11.27 -19.28 9.44
C GLU A 291 11.75 -17.98 8.78
N GLU A 292 11.29 -17.70 7.55
CA GLU A 292 11.60 -16.47 6.85
C GLU A 292 11.01 -15.24 7.55
N LEU A 293 9.86 -15.38 8.21
CA LEU A 293 9.20 -14.30 8.97
C LEU A 293 9.80 -14.07 10.36
N ARG A 294 10.42 -15.08 10.99
CA ARG A 294 10.93 -14.99 12.37
C ARG A 294 11.97 -13.87 12.54
N GLY A 295 11.82 -13.02 13.56
CA GLY A 295 12.79 -11.95 13.81
C GLY A 295 12.67 -10.73 12.89
N LEU A 296 11.59 -10.63 12.11
CA LEU A 296 11.15 -9.35 11.56
C LEU A 296 10.83 -8.35 12.70
N PRO A 297 10.94 -7.03 12.45
CA PRO A 297 10.54 -6.01 13.42
C PRO A 297 9.02 -6.04 13.65
N PRO A 298 8.49 -5.28 14.64
CA PRO A 298 7.05 -5.14 14.81
C PRO A 298 6.33 -4.73 13.51
N VAL A 299 5.16 -5.33 13.27
CA VAL A 299 4.35 -5.10 12.07
C VAL A 299 2.94 -4.67 12.45
N VAL A 300 2.45 -3.61 11.82
CA VAL A 300 1.04 -3.22 11.86
C VAL A 300 0.42 -3.44 10.50
N LEU A 301 -0.75 -4.09 10.44
CA LEU A 301 -1.54 -4.28 9.22
C LEU A 301 -2.97 -3.76 9.42
N GLU A 302 -3.40 -2.84 8.57
CA GLU A 302 -4.76 -2.30 8.60
C GLU A 302 -5.49 -2.70 7.31
N MET A 303 -6.50 -3.55 7.41
CA MET A 303 -7.33 -3.95 6.28
C MET A 303 -8.58 -3.07 6.19
N ALA A 304 -9.28 -3.12 5.06
CA ALA A 304 -10.61 -2.52 4.92
C ALA A 304 -11.68 -3.64 4.83
N GLU A 305 -12.88 -3.40 5.38
CA GLU A 305 -13.91 -4.44 5.47
C GLU A 305 -14.40 -4.91 4.09
N LEU A 306 -14.57 -3.97 3.16
CA LEU A 306 -15.10 -4.21 1.82
C LEU A 306 -13.99 -4.24 0.76
N ASP A 307 -12.86 -4.84 1.12
CA ASP A 307 -11.70 -5.01 0.26
C ASP A 307 -11.54 -6.49 -0.12
N PRO A 308 -11.35 -6.84 -1.41
CA PRO A 308 -11.04 -8.21 -1.78
C PRO A 308 -9.73 -8.72 -1.18
N LEU A 309 -8.79 -7.84 -0.83
CA LEU A 309 -7.49 -8.19 -0.22
C LEU A 309 -7.55 -8.30 1.31
N ARG A 310 -8.74 -8.17 1.91
CA ARG A 310 -8.91 -8.21 3.37
C ARG A 310 -8.34 -9.50 3.98
N ASP A 311 -8.73 -10.66 3.46
CA ASP A 311 -8.40 -11.92 4.09
C ASP A 311 -6.92 -12.30 3.93
N GLU A 312 -6.24 -11.82 2.87
CA GLU A 312 -4.79 -12.06 2.73
C GLU A 312 -3.98 -11.26 3.75
N GLY A 313 -4.40 -10.02 4.07
CA GLY A 313 -3.85 -9.26 5.17
C GLY A 313 -4.03 -9.95 6.52
N VAL A 314 -5.24 -10.46 6.79
CA VAL A 314 -5.55 -11.21 8.03
C VAL A 314 -4.73 -12.51 8.11
N ALA A 315 -4.66 -13.28 7.03
CA ALA A 315 -3.90 -14.52 6.97
C ALA A 315 -2.40 -14.26 7.13
N PHE A 316 -1.85 -13.24 6.49
CA PHE A 316 -0.45 -12.86 6.65
C PHE A 316 -0.13 -12.38 8.07
N ALA A 317 -1.03 -11.60 8.70
CA ALA A 317 -0.91 -11.23 10.11
C ALA A 317 -0.81 -12.46 11.02
N ARG A 318 -1.63 -13.50 10.77
CA ARG A 318 -1.57 -14.77 11.53
C ARG A 318 -0.24 -15.48 11.34
N LYS A 319 0.31 -15.48 10.12
CA LYS A 319 1.64 -16.07 9.85
C LYS A 319 2.75 -15.35 10.59
N LEU A 320 2.72 -14.01 10.63
CA LEU A 320 3.66 -13.20 11.42
C LEU A 320 3.56 -13.52 12.91
N VAL A 321 2.33 -13.63 13.46
CA VAL A 321 2.11 -14.03 14.85
C VAL A 321 2.67 -15.43 15.13
N ALA A 322 2.43 -16.40 14.26
CA ALA A 322 2.97 -17.76 14.39
C ALA A 322 4.51 -17.79 14.38
N ALA A 323 5.13 -16.91 13.57
CA ALA A 323 6.58 -16.73 13.55
C ALA A 323 7.15 -15.99 14.78
N GLY A 324 6.30 -15.50 15.70
CA GLY A 324 6.68 -14.79 16.91
C GLY A 324 6.96 -13.30 16.71
N VAL A 325 6.51 -12.71 15.60
CA VAL A 325 6.61 -11.27 15.35
C VAL A 325 5.57 -10.52 16.20
N GLN A 326 5.92 -9.33 16.69
CA GLN A 326 4.93 -8.46 17.34
C GLN A 326 4.01 -7.87 16.28
N VAL A 327 2.71 -8.22 16.34
CA VAL A 327 1.75 -7.83 15.31
C VAL A 327 0.55 -7.11 15.92
N ARG A 328 0.15 -6.00 15.29
CA ARG A 328 -1.19 -5.44 15.44
C ARG A 328 -1.91 -5.52 14.09
N ALA A 329 -3.14 -6.01 14.09
CA ALA A 329 -3.97 -6.04 12.90
C ALA A 329 -5.36 -5.46 13.19
N SER A 330 -5.91 -4.68 12.27
CA SER A 330 -7.23 -4.05 12.39
C SER A 330 -7.98 -4.05 11.07
N VAL A 331 -9.31 -3.92 11.13
CA VAL A 331 -10.17 -3.79 9.95
C VAL A 331 -10.95 -2.49 10.05
N ALA A 332 -10.82 -1.62 9.05
CA ALA A 332 -11.59 -0.39 8.91
C ALA A 332 -12.99 -0.73 8.37
N VAL A 333 -13.96 -0.72 9.28
CA VAL A 333 -15.38 -1.05 9.01
C VAL A 333 -16.00 -0.03 8.06
N GLY A 334 -16.76 -0.51 7.09
CA GLY A 334 -17.47 0.28 6.08
C GLY A 334 -16.59 0.89 4.99
N LEU A 335 -15.26 0.69 5.04
CA LEU A 335 -14.33 1.23 4.06
C LEU A 335 -13.99 0.21 2.98
N VAL A 336 -13.60 0.76 1.82
CA VAL A 336 -13.12 0.03 0.64
C VAL A 336 -11.60 0.17 0.52
N HIS A 337 -11.00 -0.57 -0.42
CA HIS A 337 -9.56 -0.56 -0.66
C HIS A 337 -8.99 0.87 -0.80
N GLY A 338 -8.05 1.23 0.07
CA GLY A 338 -7.31 2.51 0.03
C GLY A 338 -8.10 3.77 0.43
N ALA A 339 -9.36 3.64 0.89
CA ALA A 339 -10.24 4.79 1.13
C ALA A 339 -9.66 5.81 2.13
N GLN A 340 -9.04 5.36 3.22
CA GLN A 340 -8.43 6.21 4.24
C GLN A 340 -7.18 6.97 3.77
N VAL A 341 -6.56 6.55 2.66
CA VAL A 341 -5.42 7.25 2.05
C VAL A 341 -5.91 8.20 0.95
N ALA A 342 -6.85 7.74 0.11
CA ALA A 342 -7.26 8.44 -1.10
C ALA A 342 -8.37 9.48 -0.88
N PHE A 343 -9.35 9.21 -0.01
CA PHE A 343 -10.58 10.01 0.09
C PHE A 343 -10.54 11.00 1.26
N ARG A 344 -9.45 11.74 1.43
CA ARG A 344 -9.25 12.66 2.57
C ARG A 344 -10.42 13.62 2.78
N LYS A 345 -10.92 14.23 1.71
CA LYS A 345 -12.03 15.20 1.82
C LYS A 345 -13.35 14.54 2.25
N ALA A 346 -13.60 13.33 1.79
CA ALA A 346 -14.83 12.61 2.11
C ALA A 346 -14.75 11.96 3.50
N LEU A 347 -13.56 11.49 3.90
CA LEU A 347 -13.31 10.76 5.13
C LEU A 347 -12.18 11.42 5.96
N PRO A 348 -12.30 12.70 6.33
CA PRO A 348 -11.21 13.45 6.97
C PRO A 348 -10.75 12.81 8.29
N GLU A 349 -11.69 12.35 9.10
CA GLU A 349 -11.40 11.72 10.39
C GLU A 349 -10.69 10.36 10.23
N GLN A 350 -11.07 9.56 9.22
CA GLN A 350 -10.42 8.27 8.95
C GLN A 350 -9.01 8.47 8.43
N HIS A 351 -8.81 9.44 7.52
CA HIS A 351 -7.50 9.82 7.00
C HIS A 351 -6.58 10.30 8.11
N GLU A 352 -7.07 11.20 8.97
CA GLU A 352 -6.27 11.73 10.08
C GLU A 352 -5.98 10.65 11.13
N ALA A 353 -6.96 9.80 11.47
CA ALA A 353 -6.76 8.69 12.39
C ALA A 353 -5.70 7.70 11.88
N ALA A 354 -5.75 7.33 10.60
CA ALA A 354 -4.75 6.45 9.99
C ALA A 354 -3.35 7.09 10.01
N ALA A 355 -3.22 8.36 9.62
CA ALA A 355 -1.92 9.06 9.68
C ALA A 355 -1.37 9.16 11.11
N ARG A 356 -2.24 9.44 12.09
CA ARG A 356 -1.88 9.50 13.50
C ARG A 356 -1.44 8.13 14.04
N ASP A 357 -2.11 7.06 13.61
CA ASP A 357 -1.78 5.70 14.03
C ASP A 357 -0.44 5.22 13.46
N VAL A 358 -0.16 5.53 12.19
CA VAL A 358 1.16 5.29 11.55
C VAL A 358 2.28 5.98 12.33
N VAL A 359 2.14 7.27 12.59
CA VAL A 359 3.18 8.04 13.30
C VAL A 359 3.25 7.69 14.79
N GLY A 360 2.11 7.37 15.42
CA GLY A 360 2.04 6.85 16.78
C GLY A 360 2.82 5.54 16.93
N PHE A 361 2.65 4.62 15.97
CA PHE A 361 3.45 3.40 15.89
C PHE A 361 4.95 3.71 15.73
N ALA A 362 5.33 4.58 14.81
CA ALA A 362 6.72 4.94 14.59
C ALA A 362 7.40 5.58 15.82
N ARG A 363 6.64 6.33 16.63
CA ARG A 363 7.11 6.90 17.91
C ARG A 363 7.26 5.89 19.04
N SER A 364 6.57 4.76 18.96
CA SER A 364 6.54 3.75 20.02
C SER A 364 7.73 2.79 20.01
N LEU A 365 8.51 2.80 18.92
CA LEU A 365 9.63 1.89 18.66
C LEU A 365 10.93 2.33 19.30
#